data_AF-T0MCA2-F1
#
_entry.id   AF-T0MCA2-F1
#
_cell.length_a   1.000
_cell.length_b   1.000
_cell.length_c   1.000
_cell.angle_alpha   90.00
_cell.angle_beta   90.00
_cell.angle_gamma   90.00
#
_symmetry.space_group_name_H-M   'P 1'
#
loop_
_entity.id
_entity.type
_entity.pdbx_description
1 polymer ?
#
loop_
_entity_poly.entity_id
_entity_poly.type
_entity_poly.pdbx_seq_one_letter_code
_entity_poly.pdbx_strand_id
1 'polypeptide(L)'
;MECPHTKLYIINVDTYRMANVYLAIGVIFFIMSMLSFGLGIFSLGIILLIVFIVLMFLYYRTSAGHVNKKVSSITYDGIIQAGILKIEKGTFYIDKDKFISVMNKINDLVSSQGTMPEFGLDAIYIDLNRQDRAEKLVELIKERGVNASAVQERSSWKVKIDFN
;
A
#
# COMPACT_ATOMS: atom_id res chain seq x y z
N MET A 1 28.63 -7.28 -0.04
CA MET A 1 27.31 -7.55 0.58
C MET A 1 26.43 -6.36 0.28
N GLU A 2 25.61 -6.44 -0.77
CA GLU A 2 24.72 -5.36 -1.19
C GLU A 2 23.40 -5.45 -0.43
N CYS A 3 22.97 -4.32 0.17
CA CYS A 3 21.72 -4.22 0.91
C CYS A 3 20.50 -4.51 0.00
N PRO A 4 19.58 -5.41 0.41
CA PRO A 4 18.41 -5.79 -0.38
C PRO A 4 17.35 -4.67 -0.52
N HIS A 5 17.42 -3.61 0.30
CA HIS A 5 16.46 -2.50 0.25
C HIS A 5 16.70 -1.52 -0.90
N THR A 6 17.94 -1.41 -1.42
CA THR A 6 18.27 -0.48 -2.51
C THR A 6 17.71 -0.97 -3.85
N LYS A 7 17.66 -2.30 -4.05
CA LYS A 7 17.15 -2.91 -5.29
C LYS A 7 15.65 -2.66 -5.50
N LEU A 8 14.85 -2.67 -4.43
CA LEU A 8 13.40 -2.48 -4.51
C LEU A 8 13.00 -1.04 -4.88
N TYR A 9 13.77 -0.04 -4.42
CA TYR A 9 13.48 1.36 -4.71
C TYR A 9 13.85 1.75 -6.14
N ILE A 10 14.99 1.24 -6.65
CA ILE A 10 15.46 1.48 -8.02
C ILE A 10 14.47 0.92 -9.05
N ILE A 11 13.99 -0.32 -8.85
CA ILE A 11 13.02 -0.96 -9.75
C ILE A 11 11.72 -0.14 -9.85
N ASN A 12 11.24 0.43 -8.74
CA ASN A 12 9.97 1.17 -8.71
C ASN A 12 10.07 2.53 -9.41
N VAL A 13 11.21 3.23 -9.30
CA VAL A 13 11.46 4.51 -9.98
C VAL A 13 11.60 4.33 -11.49
N ASP A 14 12.31 3.30 -11.94
CA ASP A 14 12.50 3.04 -13.37
C ASP A 14 11.20 2.61 -14.05
N THR A 15 10.39 1.78 -13.39
CA THR A 15 9.07 1.38 -13.90
C THR A 15 8.13 2.58 -14.09
N TYR A 16 8.21 3.57 -13.19
CA TYR A 16 7.41 4.80 -13.28
C TYR A 16 7.90 5.75 -14.38
N ARG A 17 9.23 5.92 -14.55
CA ARG A 17 9.78 6.69 -15.67
C ARG A 17 9.37 6.09 -17.01
N MET A 18 9.44 4.76 -17.14
CA MET A 18 9.06 4.07 -18.38
C MET A 18 7.55 4.17 -18.68
N ALA A 19 6.68 4.10 -17.68
CA ALA A 19 5.24 4.27 -17.86
C ALA A 19 4.88 5.68 -18.39
N ASN A 20 5.46 6.72 -17.81
CA ASN A 20 5.23 8.10 -18.27
C ASN A 20 5.77 8.34 -19.69
N VAL A 21 6.87 7.67 -20.06
CA VAL A 21 7.42 7.71 -21.43
C VAL A 21 6.46 7.06 -22.43
N TYR A 22 5.87 5.90 -22.11
CA TYR A 22 4.88 5.26 -22.99
C TYR A 22 3.62 6.12 -23.19
N LEU A 23 3.15 6.80 -22.14
CA LEU A 23 2.01 7.72 -22.23
C LEU A 23 2.36 8.93 -23.10
N ALA A 24 3.50 9.58 -22.87
CA ALA A 24 3.92 10.75 -23.64
C ALA A 24 4.09 10.43 -25.13
N ILE A 25 4.76 9.31 -25.45
CA ILE A 25 4.94 8.84 -26.82
C ILE A 25 3.58 8.45 -27.43
N GLY A 26 2.73 7.73 -26.69
CA GLY A 26 1.39 7.35 -27.15
C GLY A 26 0.54 8.55 -27.55
N VAL A 27 0.50 9.61 -26.74
CA VAL A 27 -0.23 10.84 -27.05
C VAL A 27 0.27 11.49 -28.35
N ILE A 28 1.58 11.53 -28.58
CA ILE A 28 2.16 12.05 -29.82
C ILE A 28 1.70 11.24 -31.03
N PHE A 29 1.71 9.90 -30.94
CA PHE A 29 1.22 9.02 -32.02
C PHE A 29 -0.28 9.20 -32.29
N PHE A 30 -1.08 9.44 -31.26
CA PHE A 30 -2.51 9.74 -31.41
C PHE A 30 -2.74 11.05 -32.16
N ILE A 31 -2.03 12.12 -31.78
CA ILE A 31 -2.11 13.43 -32.46
C ILE A 31 -1.69 13.31 -33.94
N MET A 32 -0.58 12.60 -34.20
CA MET A 32 -0.09 12.37 -35.57
C MET A 32 -1.05 11.53 -36.41
N SER A 33 -1.72 10.54 -35.81
CA SER A 33 -2.77 9.78 -36.47
C SER A 33 -3.95 10.68 -36.85
N MET A 34 -4.44 11.51 -35.92
CA MET A 34 -5.55 12.44 -36.13
C MET A 34 -5.26 13.48 -37.22
N LEU A 35 -4.03 14.02 -37.26
CA LEU A 35 -3.56 14.90 -38.33
C LEU A 35 -3.51 14.19 -39.70
N SER A 36 -3.05 12.94 -39.72
CA SER A 36 -2.98 12.15 -40.97
C SER A 36 -4.36 11.86 -41.55
N PHE A 37 -5.36 11.60 -40.71
CA PHE A 37 -6.77 11.50 -41.13
C PHE A 37 -7.30 12.83 -41.69
N GLY A 38 -6.95 13.97 -41.08
CA GLY A 38 -7.32 15.30 -41.58
C GLY A 38 -6.70 15.65 -42.94
N LEU A 39 -5.52 15.13 -43.24
CA LEU A 39 -4.82 15.31 -44.52
C LEU A 39 -5.21 14.26 -45.58
N GLY A 40 -6.13 13.34 -45.27
CA GLY A 40 -6.61 12.30 -46.19
C GLY A 40 -5.65 11.12 -46.41
N ILE A 41 -4.60 10.99 -45.59
CA ILE A 41 -3.61 9.91 -45.69
C ILE A 41 -4.02 8.77 -44.74
N PHE A 42 -5.08 8.06 -45.11
CA PHE A 42 -5.71 7.04 -44.27
C PHE A 42 -4.80 5.84 -43.95
N SER A 43 -3.95 5.43 -44.90
CA SER A 43 -3.03 4.30 -44.73
C SER A 43 -2.03 4.53 -43.60
N LEU A 44 -1.48 5.74 -43.51
CA LEU A 44 -0.55 6.13 -42.45
C LEU A 44 -1.29 6.31 -41.11
N GLY A 45 -2.48 6.92 -41.14
CA GLY A 45 -3.31 7.15 -39.95
C GLY A 45 -3.66 5.88 -39.20
N ILE A 46 -4.03 4.81 -39.92
CA ILE A 46 -4.38 3.50 -39.34
C ILE A 46 -3.17 2.85 -38.64
N ILE A 47 -1.99 2.89 -39.26
CA ILE A 47 -0.77 2.30 -38.68
C ILE A 47 -0.41 3.01 -37.37
N LEU A 48 -0.44 4.35 -37.36
CA LEU A 48 -0.15 5.14 -36.16
C LEU A 48 -1.15 4.88 -35.03
N LEU A 49 -2.42 4.64 -35.38
CA LEU A 49 -3.47 4.34 -34.41
C LEU A 49 -3.26 2.97 -33.75
N ILE A 50 -2.79 1.97 -34.51
CA ILE A 50 -2.44 0.65 -33.96
C ILE A 50 -1.28 0.79 -32.97
N VAL A 51 -0.24 1.56 -33.32
CA VAL A 51 0.91 1.81 -32.42
C VAL A 51 0.45 2.50 -31.13
N PHE A 52 -0.44 3.49 -31.23
CA PHE A 52 -1.04 4.13 -30.06
C PHE A 52 -1.77 3.13 -29.15
N ILE A 53 -2.61 2.25 -29.70
CA ILE A 53 -3.35 1.25 -28.93
C ILE A 53 -2.38 0.31 -28.19
N VAL A 54 -1.32 -0.16 -28.86
CA VAL A 54 -0.30 -1.03 -28.25
C VAL A 54 0.43 -0.33 -27.10
N LEU A 55 0.83 0.94 -27.29
CA LEU A 55 1.50 1.72 -26.26
C LEU A 55 0.59 1.98 -25.05
N MET A 56 -0.70 2.26 -25.28
CA MET A 56 -1.69 2.41 -24.20
C MET A 56 -1.93 1.10 -23.46
N PHE A 57 -1.94 -0.03 -24.16
CA PHE A 57 -2.04 -1.35 -23.53
C PHE A 57 -0.83 -1.65 -22.64
N LEU A 58 0.39 -1.34 -23.12
CA LEU A 58 1.62 -1.48 -22.34
C LEU A 58 1.63 -0.53 -21.13
N TYR A 59 1.23 0.73 -21.33
CA TYR A 59 1.06 1.68 -20.23
C TYR A 59 0.10 1.14 -19.18
N TYR A 60 -1.04 0.59 -19.58
CA TYR A 60 -2.02 0.03 -18.64
C TYR A 60 -1.46 -1.17 -17.86
N ARG A 61 -0.73 -2.09 -18.53
CA ARG A 61 -0.06 -3.21 -17.83
C ARG A 61 1.04 -2.76 -16.90
N THR A 62 1.88 -1.81 -17.30
CA THR A 62 2.96 -1.27 -16.45
C THR A 62 2.40 -0.42 -15.30
N SER A 63 1.27 0.25 -15.52
CA SER A 63 0.55 1.05 -14.52
C SER A 63 -0.31 0.20 -13.57
N ALA A 64 -0.38 -1.12 -13.74
CA ALA A 64 -1.05 -2.03 -12.79
C ALA A 64 -0.47 -1.97 -11.36
N GLY A 65 0.67 -1.29 -11.17
CA GLY A 65 1.16 -0.88 -9.84
C GLY A 65 0.32 0.20 -9.12
N HIS A 66 -0.64 0.85 -9.79
CA HIS A 66 -1.48 1.90 -9.18
C HIS A 66 -2.65 1.39 -8.35
N VAL A 67 -3.02 0.11 -8.44
CA VAL A 67 -4.02 -0.47 -7.50
C VAL A 67 -3.40 -0.69 -6.11
N ASN A 68 -2.08 -0.73 -5.99
CA ASN A 68 -1.37 -0.81 -4.70
C ASN A 68 -1.13 0.54 -4.03
N LYS A 69 -1.46 1.67 -4.67
CA LYS A 69 -1.31 3.01 -4.07
C LYS A 69 -2.54 3.50 -3.30
N LYS A 70 -3.67 2.78 -3.33
CA LYS A 70 -4.85 3.12 -2.51
C LYS A 70 -4.74 2.65 -1.05
N VAL A 71 -3.51 2.56 -0.55
CA VAL A 71 -3.17 2.25 0.85
C VAL A 71 -2.12 3.25 1.37
N SER A 72 -1.98 4.44 0.78
CA SER A 72 -1.01 5.45 1.28
C SER A 72 -1.55 6.38 2.37
N SER A 73 -2.75 6.10 2.89
CA SER A 73 -3.18 6.61 4.19
C SER A 73 -4.06 5.55 4.82
N ILE A 74 -3.43 4.56 5.48
CA ILE A 74 -4.16 3.79 6.49
C ILE A 74 -4.49 4.80 7.59
N THR A 75 -5.67 5.38 7.49
CA THR A 75 -6.22 6.26 8.50
C THR A 75 -6.73 5.41 9.64
N TYR A 76 -6.71 5.93 10.87
CA TYR A 76 -7.33 5.34 12.04
C TYR A 76 -8.71 4.71 11.74
N ASP A 77 -9.56 5.44 11.03
CA ASP A 77 -10.90 4.98 10.64
C ASP A 77 -10.88 3.72 9.77
N GLY A 78 -9.87 3.58 8.89
CA GLY A 78 -9.69 2.40 8.07
C GLY A 78 -9.28 1.17 8.88
N ILE A 79 -8.46 1.37 9.92
CA ILE A 79 -8.06 0.31 10.86
C ILE A 79 -9.27 -0.15 11.69
N ILE A 80 -10.05 0.79 12.20
CA ILE A 80 -11.27 0.50 12.97
C ILE A 80 -12.28 -0.26 12.11
N GLN A 81 -12.57 0.21 10.89
CA GLN A 81 -13.50 -0.48 9.99
C GLN A 81 -13.03 -1.89 9.64
N ALA A 82 -11.73 -2.06 9.34
CA ALA A 82 -11.16 -3.37 9.06
C ALA A 82 -11.27 -4.32 10.27
N GLY A 83 -11.03 -3.83 11.48
CA GLY A 83 -11.20 -4.58 12.71
C GLY A 83 -12.64 -5.00 12.94
N ILE A 84 -13.59 -4.07 12.87
CA ILE A 84 -15.03 -4.34 13.03
C ILE A 84 -15.51 -5.40 12.02
N LEU A 85 -15.14 -5.25 10.75
CA LEU A 85 -15.50 -6.23 9.72
C LEU A 85 -14.96 -7.64 10.02
N LYS A 86 -13.77 -7.74 10.62
CA LYS A 86 -13.20 -9.04 11.00
C LYS A 86 -13.87 -9.64 12.24
N ILE A 87 -14.36 -8.81 13.17
CA ILE A 87 -15.18 -9.23 14.31
C ILE A 87 -16.51 -9.77 13.83
N GLU A 88 -17.20 -9.03 12.96
CA GLU A 88 -18.50 -9.43 12.38
C GLU A 88 -18.40 -10.73 11.58
N LYS A 89 -17.27 -10.97 10.91
CA LYS A 89 -16.99 -12.21 10.19
C LYS A 89 -16.56 -13.38 11.09
N GLY A 90 -16.39 -13.17 12.40
CA GLY A 90 -15.94 -14.19 13.34
C GLY A 90 -14.48 -14.60 13.18
N THR A 91 -13.67 -13.80 12.47
CA THR A 91 -12.23 -14.04 12.27
C THR A 91 -11.35 -13.33 13.30
N PHE A 92 -11.96 -12.44 14.10
CA PHE A 92 -11.33 -11.70 15.19
C PHE A 92 -12.24 -11.82 16.42
N TYR A 93 -11.83 -12.61 17.41
CA TYR A 93 -12.63 -13.03 18.56
C TYR A 93 -12.51 -12.05 19.73
N ILE A 94 -12.79 -10.78 19.46
CA ILE A 94 -12.74 -9.71 20.47
C ILE A 94 -14.05 -8.94 20.48
N ASP A 95 -14.46 -8.52 21.67
CA ASP A 95 -15.60 -7.63 21.84
C ASP A 95 -15.37 -6.30 21.12
N LYS A 96 -16.36 -5.88 20.33
CA LYS A 96 -16.29 -4.66 19.52
C LYS A 96 -16.01 -3.41 20.34
N ASP A 97 -16.65 -3.28 21.51
CA ASP A 97 -16.50 -2.11 22.37
C ASP A 97 -15.12 -2.10 23.03
N LYS A 98 -14.62 -3.28 23.42
CA LYS A 98 -13.25 -3.44 23.94
C LYS A 98 -12.20 -3.09 22.88
N PHE A 99 -12.38 -3.55 21.64
CA PHE A 99 -11.50 -3.22 20.52
C PHE A 99 -11.45 -1.71 20.28
N ILE A 100 -12.60 -1.05 20.15
CA ILE A 100 -12.67 0.40 19.91
C ILE A 100 -12.04 1.18 21.08
N SER A 101 -12.30 0.77 22.31
CA SER A 101 -11.74 1.41 23.51
C SER A 101 -10.22 1.34 23.54
N VAL A 102 -9.65 0.15 23.29
CA VAL A 102 -8.19 -0.02 23.24
C VAL A 102 -7.57 0.77 22.08
N MET A 103 -8.16 0.68 20.89
CA MET A 103 -7.65 1.40 19.71
C MET A 103 -7.70 2.92 19.88
N ASN A 104 -8.73 3.47 20.54
CA ASN A 104 -8.83 4.90 20.84
C ASN A 104 -7.66 5.36 21.73
N LYS A 105 -7.23 4.55 22.69
CA LYS A 105 -6.09 4.89 23.58
C LYS A 105 -4.77 4.97 22.81
N ILE A 106 -4.61 4.20 21.75
CA ILE A 106 -3.37 4.10 20.98
C ILE A 106 -3.45 4.77 19.60
N ASN A 107 -4.50 5.54 19.34
CA ASN A 107 -4.81 6.09 18.01
C ASN A 107 -3.62 6.84 17.39
N ASP A 108 -3.05 7.80 18.12
CA ASP A 108 -1.90 8.60 17.66
C ASP A 108 -0.66 7.74 17.40
N LEU A 109 -0.43 6.69 18.21
CA LEU A 109 0.70 5.77 17.99
C LEU A 109 0.50 4.94 16.73
N VAL A 110 -0.69 4.36 16.55
CA VAL A 110 -1.00 3.52 15.39
C VAL A 110 -1.05 4.35 14.10
N SER A 111 -1.69 5.52 14.15
CA SER A 111 -1.77 6.45 13.00
C SER A 111 -0.40 6.96 12.56
N SER A 112 0.55 7.13 13.50
CA SER A 112 1.91 7.56 13.18
C SER A 112 2.74 6.54 12.40
N GLN A 113 2.38 5.25 12.45
CA GLN A 113 3.13 4.20 11.75
C GLN A 113 2.87 4.20 10.24
N GLY A 114 1.69 4.68 9.81
CA GLY A 114 1.30 4.72 8.40
C GLY A 114 1.17 3.34 7.73
N THR A 115 1.18 2.26 8.52
CA THR A 115 1.08 0.86 8.08
C THR A 115 -0.15 0.17 8.66
N MET A 116 -0.72 -0.76 7.91
CA MET A 116 -1.92 -1.48 8.33
C MET A 116 -1.50 -2.57 9.30
N PRO A 117 -2.04 -2.58 10.53
CA PRO A 117 -1.78 -3.68 11.43
C PRO A 117 -2.34 -5.01 10.89
N GLU A 118 -1.64 -6.10 11.20
CA GLU A 118 -2.15 -7.44 10.98
C GLU A 118 -3.10 -7.82 12.13
N PHE A 119 -4.26 -8.38 11.81
CA PHE A 119 -5.21 -8.85 12.82
C PHE A 119 -5.07 -10.36 12.93
N GLY A 120 -4.66 -10.82 14.12
CA GLY A 120 -4.70 -12.22 14.51
C GLY A 120 -6.10 -12.64 14.97
N LEU A 121 -6.17 -13.69 15.79
CA LEU A 121 -7.42 -14.18 16.37
C LEU A 121 -7.89 -13.32 17.55
N ASP A 122 -6.96 -12.92 18.41
CA ASP A 122 -7.19 -12.23 19.70
C ASP A 122 -6.20 -11.07 19.94
N ALA A 123 -5.42 -10.73 18.93
CA ALA A 123 -4.37 -9.72 19.01
C ALA A 123 -4.17 -8.99 17.70
N ILE A 124 -3.56 -7.81 17.79
CA ILE A 124 -3.13 -7.01 16.64
C ILE A 124 -1.61 -6.94 16.61
N TYR A 125 -1.04 -7.06 15.42
CA TYR A 125 0.39 -6.99 15.20
C TYR A 125 0.74 -5.77 14.35
N ILE A 126 1.64 -4.95 14.86
CA ILE A 126 2.21 -3.81 14.13
C ILE A 126 3.61 -4.18 13.69
N ASP A 127 3.84 -4.20 12.38
CA ASP A 127 5.12 -4.55 11.80
C ASP A 127 6.16 -3.44 11.97
N LEU A 128 7.30 -3.80 12.57
CA LEU A 128 8.46 -2.94 12.75
C LEU A 128 9.74 -3.67 12.34
N ASN A 129 10.48 -3.11 11.39
CA ASN A 129 11.71 -3.76 10.91
C ASN A 129 12.89 -3.69 11.90
N ARG A 130 12.71 -3.09 13.09
CA ARG A 130 13.78 -2.92 14.08
C ARG A 130 13.30 -3.14 15.51
N GLN A 131 14.13 -3.83 16.29
CA GLN A 131 13.89 -4.15 17.71
C GLN A 131 13.72 -2.90 18.58
N ASP A 132 14.63 -1.94 18.44
CA ASP A 132 14.64 -0.70 19.24
C ASP A 132 13.36 0.12 19.09
N ARG A 133 12.74 0.09 17.91
CA ARG A 133 11.45 0.74 17.68
C ARG A 133 10.29 -0.06 18.29
N ALA A 134 10.34 -1.38 18.22
CA ALA A 134 9.31 -2.25 18.78
C ALA A 134 9.26 -2.14 20.31
N GLU A 135 10.41 -2.15 20.97
CA GLU A 135 10.49 -2.01 22.42
C GLU A 135 9.97 -0.64 22.88
N LYS A 136 10.37 0.44 22.20
CA LYS A 136 9.85 1.80 22.48
C LYS A 136 8.34 1.91 22.27
N LEU A 137 7.82 1.34 21.19
CA LEU A 137 6.37 1.38 20.93
C LEU A 137 5.59 0.57 21.98
N VAL A 138 6.14 -0.57 22.43
CA VAL A 138 5.55 -1.35 23.52
C VAL A 138 5.49 -0.55 24.82
N GLU A 139 6.56 0.15 25.18
CA GLU A 139 6.60 1.00 26.36
C GLU A 139 5.52 2.09 26.31
N LEU A 140 5.44 2.82 25.18
CA LEU A 140 4.42 3.84 24.96
C LEU A 140 2.98 3.31 24.99
N ILE A 141 2.75 2.07 24.52
CA ILE A 141 1.43 1.44 24.58
C ILE A 141 1.09 1.01 26.02
N LYS A 142 2.06 0.47 26.75
CA LYS A 142 1.90 0.06 28.16
C LYS A 142 1.63 1.24 29.08
N GLU A 143 2.28 2.39 28.85
CA GLU A 143 2.01 3.64 29.58
C GLU A 143 0.54 4.06 29.50
N ARG A 144 -0.18 3.64 28.45
CA ARG A 144 -1.60 3.94 28.23
C ARG A 144 -2.53 2.88 28.82
N GLY A 145 -1.98 1.94 29.56
CA GLY A 145 -2.72 0.85 30.19
C GLY A 145 -3.25 -0.18 29.20
N VAL A 146 -2.52 -0.41 28.10
CA VAL A 146 -2.83 -1.44 27.11
C VAL A 146 -1.73 -2.51 27.14
N ASN A 147 -2.12 -3.78 27.13
CA ASN A 147 -1.18 -4.90 27.11
C ASN A 147 -0.53 -5.01 25.73
N ALA A 148 0.80 -4.86 25.69
CA ALA A 148 1.57 -5.04 24.48
C ALA A 148 2.88 -5.80 24.74
N SER A 149 3.36 -6.53 23.74
CA SER A 149 4.63 -7.24 23.77
C SER A 149 5.35 -7.14 22.43
N ALA A 150 6.69 -7.12 22.47
CA ALA A 150 7.50 -7.21 21.25
C ALA A 150 7.72 -8.69 20.93
N VAL A 151 7.39 -9.08 19.70
CA VAL A 151 7.53 -10.45 19.20
C VAL A 151 8.45 -10.41 17.98
N GLN A 152 9.46 -11.26 17.95
CA GLN A 152 10.31 -11.43 16.78
C GLN A 152 9.73 -12.50 15.87
N GLU A 153 9.45 -12.15 14.62
CA GLU A 153 8.99 -13.11 13.61
C GLU A 153 10.01 -13.19 12.46
N ARG A 154 10.72 -14.33 12.39
CA ARG A 154 11.81 -14.57 11.44
C ARG A 154 12.93 -13.52 11.57
N SER A 155 12.85 -12.44 10.79
CA SER A 155 13.81 -11.34 10.73
C SER A 155 13.19 -9.96 10.97
N SER A 156 11.87 -9.88 11.19
CA SER A 156 11.18 -8.64 11.55
C SER A 156 10.74 -8.67 13.02
N TRP A 157 10.57 -7.48 13.58
CA TRP A 157 10.00 -7.30 14.91
C TRP A 157 8.55 -6.85 14.76
N LYS A 158 7.67 -7.33 15.63
CA LYS A 158 6.26 -6.96 15.63
C LYS A 158 5.87 -6.55 17.03
N VAL A 159 4.97 -5.58 17.13
CA VAL A 159 4.33 -5.25 18.40
C VAL A 159 2.98 -5.92 18.43
N LYS A 160 2.84 -6.91 19.30
CA LYS A 160 1.60 -7.60 19.60
C LYS A 160 0.83 -6.79 20.64
N ILE A 161 -0.40 -6.41 20.32
CA ILE A 161 -1.34 -5.74 21.21
C ILE A 161 -2.41 -6.76 21.57
N ASP A 162 -2.47 -7.09 22.85
CA ASP A 162 -3.38 -8.10 23.39
C ASP A 162 -4.66 -7.43 23.89
N PHE A 163 -5.81 -8.01 23.52
CA PHE A 163 -7.13 -7.53 23.92
C PHE A 163 -7.78 -8.43 24.97
N ASN A 164 -7.00 -9.32 25.61
CA ASN A 164 -7.44 -10.15 26.74
C ASN A 164 -7.69 -9.30 28.00
#